data_AF-A0A1W5ZYG8-F1
#
_entry.id   AF-A0A1W5ZYG8-F1
#
_cell.length_a   1.000
_cell.length_b   1.000
_cell.length_c   1.000
_cell.angle_alpha   90.00
_cell.angle_beta   90.00
_cell.angle_gamma   90.00
#
_symmetry.space_group_name_H-M   'P 1'
#
loop_
_entity.id
_entity.type
_entity.pdbx_description
1 polymer ?
#
loop_
_entity_poly.entity_id
_entity_poly.type
_entity_poly.pdbx_seq_one_letter_code
_entity_poly.pdbx_strand_id
1 'polypeptide(L)'
;MIFRDALDSLDEGILITDVNDEVVYMNPAYGHLFQLQACTANMKDHFELLNSSFSRLDQVELEQELTVVVRFQEQIYQLYKRQLSDNGETYLLYRLIDVTPQEKLKEQYNQVIEEMVVHVMKINKGYALIYLPPLYSEDLKIILLERVPLACQNQHITKLALYLSSISEMDPGWPGLLEKLTKTLKLLGVEVVLAGIRPSFVLQVTRAGIRFNHVRTFLDLEQATAYLSK
;
A
#
# COMPACT_ATOMS: atom_id res chain seq x y z
N MET A 1 -29.70 -2.59 -28.70
CA MET A 1 -30.40 -1.90 -27.59
C MET A 1 -29.89 -2.43 -26.25
N ILE A 2 -30.16 -3.70 -25.91
CA ILE A 2 -29.74 -4.34 -24.64
C ILE A 2 -28.25 -4.16 -24.27
N PHE A 3 -27.33 -4.29 -25.22
CA PHE A 3 -25.89 -4.18 -24.95
C PHE A 3 -25.44 -2.74 -24.59
N ARG A 4 -26.06 -1.74 -25.23
CA ARG A 4 -25.78 -0.33 -24.94
C ARG A 4 -26.34 0.05 -23.57
N ASP A 5 -27.55 -0.41 -23.28
CA ASP A 5 -28.18 -0.18 -21.98
C ASP A 5 -27.37 -0.82 -20.83
N ALA A 6 -26.74 -1.99 -21.09
CA ALA A 6 -25.83 -2.62 -20.15
C ALA A 6 -24.55 -1.78 -19.90
N LEU A 7 -23.91 -1.27 -20.96
CA LEU A 7 -22.74 -0.39 -20.83
C LEU A 7 -23.07 0.96 -20.17
N ASP A 8 -24.27 1.49 -20.44
CA ASP A 8 -24.76 2.74 -19.84
C ASP A 8 -25.08 2.56 -18.34
N SER A 9 -25.33 1.33 -17.88
CA SER A 9 -25.60 1.00 -16.48
C SER A 9 -24.35 0.77 -15.63
N LEU A 10 -23.16 0.75 -16.24
CA LEU A 10 -21.91 0.57 -15.52
C LEU A 10 -21.51 1.85 -14.78
N ASP A 11 -21.06 1.70 -13.53
CA ASP A 11 -20.56 2.81 -12.70
C ASP A 11 -19.16 3.28 -13.12
N GLU A 12 -18.46 2.50 -13.93
CA GLU A 12 -17.16 2.86 -14.51
C GLU A 12 -17.32 3.72 -15.77
N GLY A 13 -16.42 4.69 -15.95
CA GLY A 13 -16.39 5.51 -17.15
C GLY A 13 -15.87 4.72 -18.34
N ILE A 14 -16.68 4.59 -19.39
CA ILE A 14 -16.30 3.92 -20.64
C ILE A 14 -16.26 4.93 -21.77
N LEU A 15 -15.13 4.95 -22.47
CA LEU A 15 -14.96 5.67 -23.71
C LEU A 15 -14.36 4.74 -24.76
N ILE A 16 -14.92 4.77 -25.97
CA ILE A 16 -14.40 4.05 -27.13
C ILE A 16 -14.13 5.09 -28.23
N THR A 17 -12.93 5.04 -28.79
CA THR A 17 -12.55 5.85 -29.95
C THR A 17 -12.14 5.00 -31.12
N ASP A 18 -12.15 5.60 -32.32
CA ASP A 18 -11.46 5.06 -33.47
C ASP A 18 -9.95 5.38 -33.41
N VAL A 19 -9.21 5.01 -34.46
CA VAL A 19 -7.77 5.30 -34.62
C VAL A 19 -7.44 6.77 -34.84
N ASN A 20 -8.44 7.62 -35.12
CA ASN A 20 -8.29 9.06 -35.31
C ASN A 20 -8.67 9.85 -34.04
N ASP A 21 -8.84 9.16 -32.91
CA ASP A 21 -9.33 9.71 -31.64
C ASP A 21 -10.77 10.29 -31.73
N GLU A 22 -11.57 9.86 -32.71
CA GLU A 22 -13.00 10.22 -32.76
C GLU A 22 -13.81 9.33 -31.83
N VAL A 23 -14.69 9.94 -31.03
CA VAL A 23 -15.53 9.23 -30.06
C VAL A 23 -16.60 8.41 -30.78
N VAL A 24 -16.47 7.09 -30.67
CA VAL A 24 -17.44 6.12 -31.19
C VAL A 24 -18.53 5.84 -30.16
N TYR A 25 -18.15 5.77 -28.88
CA TYR A 25 -19.08 5.55 -27.78
C TYR A 25 -18.56 6.14 -26.48
N MET A 26 -19.48 6.67 -25.68
CA MET A 26 -19.22 7.19 -24.33
C MET A 26 -20.43 6.91 -23.47
N ASN A 27 -20.22 6.28 -22.31
CA ASN A 27 -21.31 6.01 -21.39
C ASN A 27 -21.60 7.22 -20.49
N PRO A 28 -22.79 7.29 -19.84
CA PRO A 28 -23.15 8.41 -18.97
C PRO A 28 -22.18 8.61 -17.81
N ALA A 29 -21.68 7.52 -17.20
CA ALA A 29 -20.70 7.59 -16.12
C ALA A 29 -19.46 8.40 -16.53
N TYR A 30 -18.90 8.11 -17.70
CA TYR A 30 -17.77 8.89 -18.24
C TYR A 30 -18.10 10.38 -18.42
N GLY A 31 -19.29 10.68 -18.96
CA GLY A 31 -19.75 12.06 -19.13
C GLY A 31 -19.89 12.81 -17.80
N HIS A 32 -20.40 12.14 -16.76
CA HIS A 32 -20.52 12.70 -15.41
C HIS A 32 -19.17 12.97 -14.75
N LEU A 33 -18.22 12.03 -14.90
CA LEU A 33 -16.88 12.14 -14.31
C LEU A 33 -16.15 13.41 -14.76
N PHE A 34 -16.28 13.77 -16.04
CA PHE A 34 -15.57 14.92 -16.62
C PHE A 34 -16.44 16.16 -16.83
N GLN A 35 -17.69 16.14 -16.33
CA GLN A 35 -18.65 17.23 -16.54
C GLN A 35 -18.78 17.61 -18.02
N LEU A 36 -18.62 16.64 -18.91
CA LEU A 36 -18.66 16.86 -20.35
C LEU A 36 -20.11 17.04 -20.76
N GLN A 37 -20.54 18.30 -20.93
CA GLN A 37 -21.63 18.59 -21.85
C GLN A 37 -21.14 18.26 -23.26
N ALA A 38 -22.03 17.84 -24.16
CA ALA A 38 -21.75 17.35 -25.51
C ALA A 38 -21.11 18.41 -26.46
N CYS A 39 -20.02 19.05 -26.04
CA CYS A 39 -19.24 20.05 -26.72
C CYS A 39 -17.85 19.47 -27.01
N THR A 40 -17.59 19.31 -28.30
CA THR A 40 -16.38 18.70 -28.89
C THR A 40 -15.06 19.39 -28.55
N ALA A 41 -15.09 20.64 -28.06
CA ALA A 41 -13.89 21.40 -27.70
C ALA A 41 -13.18 20.85 -26.44
N ASN A 42 -13.93 20.38 -25.43
CA ASN A 42 -13.36 19.85 -24.18
C ASN A 42 -12.81 18.42 -24.34
N MET A 43 -13.15 17.72 -25.43
CA MET A 43 -12.69 16.36 -25.67
C MET A 43 -11.22 16.31 -26.11
N LYS A 44 -10.73 17.28 -26.91
CA LYS A 44 -9.32 17.28 -27.36
C LYS A 44 -8.34 17.44 -26.21
N ASP A 45 -8.56 18.41 -25.34
CA ASP A 45 -7.72 18.62 -24.15
C ASP A 45 -7.79 17.40 -23.20
N HIS A 46 -8.93 16.71 -23.18
CA HIS A 46 -9.10 15.47 -22.43
C HIS A 46 -8.34 14.29 -23.04
N PHE A 47 -8.36 14.15 -24.37
CA PHE A 47 -7.56 13.16 -25.08
C PHE A 47 -6.07 13.40 -24.91
N GLU A 48 -5.63 14.65 -24.88
CA GLU A 48 -4.25 14.99 -24.54
C GLU A 48 -3.90 14.57 -23.11
N LEU A 49 -4.80 14.75 -22.12
CA LEU A 49 -4.61 14.27 -20.75
C LEU A 49 -4.50 12.73 -20.68
N LEU A 50 -5.41 12.02 -21.36
CA LEU A 50 -5.40 10.55 -21.39
C LEU A 50 -4.15 10.02 -22.09
N ASN A 51 -3.84 10.53 -23.28
CA ASN A 51 -2.70 10.07 -24.08
C ASN A 51 -1.36 10.49 -23.45
N SER A 52 -1.26 11.68 -22.84
CA SER A 52 -0.05 12.06 -22.09
C SER A 52 0.19 11.19 -20.87
N SER A 53 -0.87 10.70 -20.21
CA SER A 53 -0.76 9.74 -19.09
C SER A 53 -0.19 8.39 -19.53
N PHE A 54 -0.37 8.02 -20.81
CA PHE A 54 0.19 6.80 -21.42
C PHE A 54 1.46 7.03 -22.24
N SER A 55 1.88 8.28 -22.49
CA SER A 55 3.01 8.63 -23.37
C SER A 55 4.37 7.98 -23.02
N ARG A 56 4.53 7.51 -21.78
CA ARG A 56 5.72 6.77 -21.33
C ARG A 56 5.66 5.26 -21.58
N LEU A 57 4.51 4.76 -22.04
CA LEU A 57 4.17 3.34 -22.23
C LEU A 57 3.98 2.97 -23.72
N ASP A 58 4.04 3.95 -24.63
CA ASP A 58 3.81 3.80 -26.08
C ASP A 58 4.88 2.99 -26.85
N GLN A 59 5.80 2.32 -26.15
CA GLN A 59 6.74 1.35 -26.76
C GLN A 59 6.30 -0.11 -26.57
N VAL A 60 5.17 -0.36 -25.90
CA VAL A 60 4.62 -1.69 -25.69
C VAL A 60 3.56 -1.95 -26.76
N GLU A 61 3.64 -3.09 -27.46
CA GLU A 61 2.60 -3.55 -28.38
C GLU A 61 1.24 -3.49 -27.68
N LEU A 62 0.32 -2.67 -28.19
CA LEU A 62 -1.02 -2.36 -27.64
C LEU A 62 -1.98 -3.57 -27.57
N GLU A 63 -1.47 -4.79 -27.77
CA GLU A 63 -2.19 -6.05 -27.57
C GLU A 63 -2.44 -6.33 -26.07
N GLN A 64 -1.65 -5.73 -25.17
CA GLN A 64 -1.81 -5.86 -23.71
C GLN A 64 -2.55 -4.66 -23.10
N GLU A 65 -3.34 -4.92 -22.05
CA GLU A 65 -4.07 -3.89 -21.30
C GLU A 65 -3.09 -3.00 -20.51
N LEU A 66 -3.02 -1.72 -20.86
CA LEU A 66 -2.19 -0.74 -20.17
C LEU A 66 -2.98 -0.12 -19.02
N THR A 67 -2.36 0.00 -17.85
CA THR A 67 -2.98 0.53 -16.62
C THR A 67 -2.14 1.67 -16.06
N VAL A 68 -2.78 2.83 -15.80
CA VAL A 68 -2.15 3.99 -15.15
C VAL A 68 -3.09 4.53 -14.07
N VAL A 69 -2.53 4.98 -12.95
CA VAL A 69 -3.28 5.70 -11.92
C VAL A 69 -3.15 7.20 -12.18
N VAL A 70 -4.28 7.89 -12.31
CA VAL A 70 -4.34 9.33 -12.55
C VAL A 70 -5.12 10.01 -11.43
N ARG A 71 -4.67 11.19 -11.03
CA ARG A 71 -5.39 12.03 -10.08
C ARG A 71 -6.07 13.14 -10.86
N PHE A 72 -7.38 13.27 -10.70
CA PHE A 72 -8.16 14.33 -11.31
C PHE A 72 -9.03 15.00 -10.24
N GLN A 73 -8.82 16.30 -10.03
CA GLN A 73 -9.38 17.02 -8.89
C GLN A 73 -9.03 16.32 -7.55
N GLU A 74 -10.02 15.99 -6.73
CA GLU A 74 -9.86 15.26 -5.46
C GLU A 74 -10.05 13.74 -5.57
N GLN A 75 -10.24 13.22 -6.79
CA GLN A 75 -10.50 11.81 -7.04
C GLN A 75 -9.29 11.12 -7.68
N ILE A 76 -9.17 9.83 -7.41
CA ILE A 76 -8.14 8.95 -7.93
C ILE A 76 -8.83 7.95 -8.85
N TYR A 77 -8.36 7.88 -10.08
CA TYR A 77 -8.88 6.99 -11.10
C TYR A 77 -7.82 6.01 -11.55
N GLN A 78 -8.25 4.77 -11.77
CA GLN A 78 -7.47 3.79 -12.50
C GLN A 78 -7.94 3.79 -13.94
N LEU A 79 -7.04 4.18 -14.84
CA LEU A 79 -7.28 4.30 -16.27
C LEU A 79 -6.69 3.09 -16.98
N TYR A 80 -7.55 2.37 -17.70
CA TYR A 80 -7.19 1.24 -18.54
C TYR A 80 -7.30 1.63 -20.01
N LYS A 81 -6.32 1.24 -20.81
CA LYS A 81 -6.33 1.39 -22.27
C LYS A 81 -6.15 0.03 -22.93
N ARG A 82 -7.01 -0.30 -23.89
CA ARG A 82 -6.94 -1.55 -24.64
C ARG A 82 -7.34 -1.33 -26.10
N GLN A 83 -6.60 -1.93 -27.03
CA GLN A 83 -6.99 -1.97 -28.43
C GLN A 83 -8.03 -3.08 -28.66
N LEU A 84 -9.08 -2.76 -29.41
CA LEU A 84 -10.10 -3.68 -29.88
C LEU A 84 -10.06 -3.73 -31.41
N SER A 85 -10.41 -4.87 -31.98
CA SER A 85 -10.56 -5.00 -33.43
C SER A 85 -11.89 -5.68 -33.73
N ASP A 86 -12.71 -5.02 -34.55
CA ASP A 86 -14.00 -5.54 -35.02
C ASP A 86 -14.12 -5.31 -36.52
N ASN A 87 -14.49 -6.35 -37.27
CA ASN A 87 -14.67 -6.32 -38.74
C ASN A 87 -13.50 -5.71 -39.55
N GLY A 88 -12.26 -5.77 -39.03
CA GLY A 88 -11.07 -5.20 -39.68
C GLY A 88 -10.81 -3.73 -39.34
N GLU A 89 -11.65 -3.11 -38.52
CA GLU A 89 -11.43 -1.79 -37.95
C GLU A 89 -10.85 -1.89 -36.54
N THR A 90 -10.05 -0.90 -36.18
CA THR A 90 -9.38 -0.83 -34.87
C THR A 90 -10.01 0.28 -34.04
N TYR A 91 -10.26 -0.04 -32.78
CA TYR A 91 -10.83 0.85 -31.79
C TYR A 91 -9.96 0.88 -30.53
N LEU A 92 -9.99 1.98 -29.79
CA LEU A 92 -9.36 2.09 -28.48
C LEU A 92 -10.43 2.18 -27.41
N LEU A 93 -10.38 1.25 -26.46
CA LEU A 93 -11.22 1.25 -25.27
C LEU A 93 -10.45 1.89 -24.12
N TYR A 94 -11.06 2.89 -23.50
CA TYR A 94 -10.65 3.51 -22.27
C TYR A 94 -11.67 3.16 -21.18
N ARG A 95 -11.20 2.60 -20.06
CA ARG A 95 -12.02 2.38 -18.85
C ARG A 95 -11.44 3.18 -17.70
N LEU A 96 -12.30 3.90 -16.98
CA LEU A 96 -11.94 4.66 -15.80
C LEU A 96 -12.72 4.15 -14.61
N ILE A 97 -11.99 3.67 -13.62
CA ILE A 97 -12.56 3.17 -12.37
C ILE A 97 -12.21 4.17 -11.26
N ASP A 98 -13.22 4.67 -10.55
CA ASP A 98 -13.01 5.47 -9.35
C ASP A 98 -12.46 4.56 -8.24
N VAL A 99 -11.19 4.77 -7.90
CA VAL A 99 -10.50 4.05 -6.82
C VAL A 99 -10.35 4.91 -5.56
N THR A 100 -10.93 6.11 -5.55
CA THR A 100 -10.92 7.04 -4.41
C THR A 100 -11.43 6.38 -3.12
N PRO A 101 -12.55 5.62 -3.11
CA PRO A 101 -13.02 4.99 -1.88
C PRO A 101 -12.01 3.98 -1.32
N GLN A 102 -11.33 3.24 -2.20
CA GLN A 102 -10.36 2.22 -1.82
C GLN A 102 -9.08 2.85 -1.29
N GLU A 103 -8.58 3.91 -1.95
CA GLU A 103 -7.42 4.65 -1.48
C GLU A 103 -7.70 5.40 -0.17
N LYS A 104 -8.88 6.03 0.00
CA LYS A 104 -9.29 6.64 1.27
C LYS A 104 -9.37 5.61 2.39
N LEU A 105 -9.94 4.45 2.11
CA LEU A 105 -10.03 3.36 3.09
C LEU A 105 -8.63 2.86 3.48
N LYS A 106 -7.74 2.70 2.51
CA LYS A 106 -6.34 2.33 2.72
C LYS A 106 -5.57 3.38 3.52
N GLU A 107 -5.78 4.67 3.27
CA GLU A 107 -5.24 5.77 4.07
C GLU A 107 -5.72 5.71 5.52
N GLN A 108 -7.02 5.49 5.74
CA GLN A 108 -7.59 5.30 7.08
C GLN A 108 -6.97 4.09 7.81
N TYR A 109 -6.84 2.95 7.12
CA TYR A 109 -6.16 1.79 7.68
C TYR A 109 -4.69 2.10 8.02
N ASN A 110 -3.98 2.82 7.16
CA ASN A 110 -2.60 3.22 7.42
C ASN A 110 -2.48 4.12 8.65
N GLN A 111 -3.39 5.08 8.84
CA GLN A 111 -3.41 5.93 10.04
C GLN A 111 -3.62 5.11 11.33
N VAL A 112 -4.55 4.16 11.31
CA VAL A 112 -4.75 3.25 12.46
C VAL A 112 -3.50 2.40 12.71
N ILE A 113 -2.86 1.90 11.66
CA ILE A 113 -1.60 1.14 11.78
C ILE A 113 -0.49 2.03 12.35
N GLU A 114 -0.36 3.28 11.91
CA GLU A 114 0.59 4.26 12.45
C GLU A 114 0.40 4.45 13.96
N GLU A 115 -0.85 4.65 14.41
CA GLU A 115 -1.18 4.78 15.82
C GLU A 115 -0.82 3.53 16.62
N MET A 116 -1.05 2.34 16.06
CA MET A 116 -0.73 1.06 16.70
C MET A 116 0.78 0.78 16.77
N VAL A 117 1.53 1.07 15.71
CA VAL A 117 2.97 0.80 15.59
C VAL A 117 3.78 1.55 16.66
N VAL A 118 3.31 2.73 17.05
CA VAL A 118 3.96 3.58 18.06
C VAL A 118 3.47 3.28 19.48
N HIS A 119 2.46 2.43 19.64
CA HIS A 119 1.86 2.18 20.95
C HIS A 119 2.72 1.23 21.82
N VAL A 120 3.62 1.84 22.59
CA VAL A 120 4.40 1.16 23.63
C VAL A 120 3.52 0.95 24.87
N MET A 121 3.04 -0.29 25.05
CA MET A 121 2.18 -0.68 26.18
C MET A 121 3.02 -0.95 27.41
N LYS A 122 3.00 -0.03 28.38
CA LYS A 122 3.67 -0.22 29.67
C LYS A 122 2.93 -1.26 30.51
N ILE A 123 3.61 -2.36 30.83
CA ILE A 123 3.06 -3.45 31.65
C ILE A 123 3.43 -3.24 33.12
N ASN A 124 4.67 -2.81 33.39
CA ASN A 124 5.13 -2.51 34.76
C ASN A 124 6.23 -1.42 34.75
N LYS A 125 6.77 -1.05 35.91
CA LYS A 125 7.84 -0.05 36.03
C LYS A 125 9.07 -0.47 35.20
N GLY A 126 9.36 0.30 34.16
CA GLY A 126 10.48 0.04 33.25
C GLY A 126 10.23 -1.05 32.21
N TYR A 127 9.08 -1.73 32.25
CA TYR A 127 8.76 -2.84 31.34
C TYR A 127 7.59 -2.50 30.43
N ALA A 128 7.78 -2.67 29.12
CA ALA A 128 6.74 -2.51 28.12
C ALA A 128 6.73 -3.61 27.05
N LEU A 129 5.64 -3.63 26.30
CA LEU A 129 5.41 -4.48 25.14
C LEU A 129 5.00 -3.63 23.95
N ILE A 130 5.48 -4.01 22.76
CA ILE A 130 4.95 -3.53 21.48
C ILE A 130 4.46 -4.74 20.68
N TYR A 131 3.25 -4.61 20.16
CA TYR A 131 2.73 -5.49 19.12
C TYR A 131 3.14 -4.94 17.76
N LEU A 132 3.89 -5.71 16.97
CA LEU A 132 4.31 -5.29 15.63
C LEU A 132 3.34 -5.86 14.60
N PRO A 133 2.48 -5.02 13.97
CA PRO A 133 1.70 -5.45 12.83
C PRO A 133 2.60 -5.63 11.59
N PRO A 134 2.12 -6.32 10.55
CA PRO A 134 2.73 -6.23 9.23
C PRO A 134 2.81 -4.77 8.76
N LEU A 135 3.97 -4.36 8.26
CA LEU A 135 4.24 -3.02 7.75
C LEU A 135 4.39 -3.13 6.25
N TYR A 136 3.45 -2.52 5.54
CA TYR A 136 3.40 -2.52 4.07
C TYR A 136 3.89 -1.22 3.45
N SER A 137 4.06 -0.17 4.26
CA SER A 137 4.58 1.14 3.83
C SER A 137 6.00 1.36 4.35
N GLU A 138 6.86 1.98 3.54
CA GLU A 138 8.19 2.43 3.98
C GLU A 138 8.10 3.50 5.07
N ASP A 139 7.09 4.38 5.00
CA ASP A 139 6.89 5.44 6.01
C ASP A 139 6.66 4.83 7.40
N LEU A 140 5.90 3.74 7.48
CA LEU A 140 5.68 2.99 8.71
C LEU A 140 6.99 2.42 9.30
N LYS A 141 7.92 1.98 8.45
CA LYS A 141 9.22 1.47 8.88
C LYS A 141 10.09 2.59 9.46
N ILE A 142 10.03 3.79 8.87
CA ILE A 142 10.72 4.99 9.38
C ILE A 142 10.11 5.40 10.71
N ILE A 143 8.78 5.49 10.79
CA ILE A 143 8.04 5.81 12.02
C ILE A 143 8.43 4.85 13.14
N LEU A 144 8.50 3.54 12.88
CA LEU A 144 8.92 2.54 13.86
C LEU A 144 10.34 2.83 14.40
N LEU A 145 11.30 3.13 13.52
CA LEU A 145 12.70 3.38 13.92
C LEU A 145 12.88 4.68 14.71
N GLU A 146 12.06 5.69 14.46
CA GLU A 146 12.18 7.00 15.12
C GLU A 146 11.34 7.07 16.41
N ARG A 147 10.07 6.66 16.33
CA ARG A 147 9.10 6.90 17.40
C ARG A 147 9.18 5.89 18.53
N VAL A 148 9.51 4.63 18.26
CA VAL A 148 9.62 3.61 19.32
C VAL A 148 10.75 3.94 20.31
N PRO A 149 11.98 4.26 19.87
CA PRO A 149 13.04 4.69 20.79
C PRO A 149 12.67 5.92 21.63
N LEU A 150 12.05 6.93 21.01
CA LEU A 150 11.57 8.13 21.71
C LEU A 150 10.49 7.79 22.74
N ALA A 151 9.52 6.94 22.40
CA ALA A 151 8.48 6.50 23.32
C ALA A 151 9.06 5.74 24.52
N CYS A 152 10.04 4.85 24.29
CA CYS A 152 10.75 4.16 25.36
C CYS A 152 11.46 5.14 26.31
N GLN A 153 12.16 6.15 25.77
CA GLN A 153 12.82 7.16 26.58
C GLN A 153 11.83 7.98 27.41
N ASN A 154 10.78 8.49 26.78
CA ASN A 154 9.77 9.33 27.42
C ASN A 154 8.99 8.61 28.52
N GLN A 155 8.77 7.30 28.36
CA GLN A 155 8.05 6.48 29.34
C GLN A 155 8.96 5.78 30.37
N HIS A 156 10.27 6.05 30.31
CA HIS A 156 11.32 5.41 31.14
C HIS A 156 11.29 3.87 31.05
N ILE A 157 11.21 3.35 29.82
CA ILE A 157 11.26 1.91 29.54
C ILE A 157 12.72 1.46 29.49
N THR A 158 13.05 0.43 30.25
CA THR A 158 14.38 -0.21 30.29
C THR A 158 14.34 -1.64 29.74
N LYS A 159 13.15 -2.23 29.63
CA LYS A 159 12.90 -3.58 29.13
C LYS A 159 11.73 -3.57 28.15
N LEU A 160 11.92 -4.09 26.95
CA LEU A 160 10.93 -4.09 25.88
C LEU A 160 10.76 -5.47 25.25
N ALA A 161 9.53 -5.98 25.24
CA ALA A 161 9.15 -7.11 24.42
C ALA A 161 8.62 -6.62 23.05
N LEU A 162 9.15 -7.19 21.97
CA LEU A 162 8.60 -7.01 20.61
C LEU A 162 7.88 -8.30 20.21
N TYR A 163 6.61 -8.19 19.88
CA TYR A 163 5.78 -9.35 19.54
C TYR A 163 5.43 -9.39 18.05
N LEU A 164 5.80 -10.48 17.38
CA LEU A 164 5.78 -10.62 15.92
C LEU A 164 4.79 -11.70 15.43
N SER A 165 3.85 -12.14 16.27
CA SER A 165 3.00 -13.31 15.95
C SER A 165 2.07 -13.12 14.76
N SER A 166 1.81 -11.88 14.36
CA SER A 166 0.85 -11.54 13.33
C SER A 166 1.49 -11.33 11.96
N ILE A 167 2.78 -11.64 11.88
CA ILE A 167 3.57 -11.43 10.69
C ILE A 167 3.87 -12.79 10.04
N SER A 168 3.04 -13.16 9.06
CA SER A 168 3.10 -14.44 8.34
C SER A 168 4.13 -14.43 7.20
N GLU A 169 4.15 -13.35 6.43
CA GLU A 169 5.08 -13.10 5.33
C GLU A 169 5.54 -11.64 5.42
N MET A 170 6.85 -11.46 5.59
CA MET A 170 7.46 -10.14 5.61
C MET A 170 8.01 -9.80 4.23
N ASP A 171 7.87 -8.54 3.84
CA ASP A 171 8.73 -7.92 2.83
C ASP A 171 10.22 -8.17 3.19
N PRO A 172 11.08 -8.55 2.22
CA PRO A 172 12.52 -8.71 2.37
C PRO A 172 13.26 -7.67 3.24
N GLY A 173 12.77 -6.43 3.37
CA GLY A 173 13.39 -5.38 4.19
C GLY A 173 13.32 -5.57 5.71
N TRP A 174 12.40 -6.42 6.20
CA TRP A 174 12.11 -6.54 7.62
C TRP A 174 13.23 -7.07 8.53
N PRO A 175 13.98 -8.13 8.16
CA PRO A 175 15.12 -8.58 8.95
C PRO A 175 16.09 -7.44 9.28
N GLY A 176 16.40 -6.59 8.29
CA GLY A 176 17.28 -5.44 8.46
C GLY A 176 16.67 -4.33 9.33
N LEU A 177 15.38 -4.09 9.18
CA LEU A 177 14.63 -3.15 10.02
C LEU A 177 14.67 -3.56 11.50
N LEU A 178 14.36 -4.83 11.79
CA LEU A 178 14.33 -5.34 13.16
C LEU A 178 15.72 -5.33 13.80
N GLU A 179 16.76 -5.65 13.01
CA GLU A 179 18.15 -5.57 13.46
C GLU A 179 18.55 -4.13 13.83
N LYS A 180 18.19 -3.15 12.99
CA LYS A 180 18.42 -1.72 13.28
C LYS A 180 17.68 -1.29 14.54
N LEU A 181 16.38 -1.59 14.65
CA LEU A 181 15.56 -1.21 15.79
C LEU A 181 16.12 -1.77 17.11
N THR A 182 16.39 -3.07 17.15
CA THR A 182 16.91 -3.74 18.36
C THR A 182 18.29 -3.22 18.76
N LYS A 183 19.16 -2.90 17.80
CA LYS A 183 20.46 -2.25 18.07
C LYS A 183 20.30 -0.84 18.62
N THR A 184 19.46 -0.02 18.00
CA THR A 184 19.19 1.36 18.46
C THR A 184 18.69 1.36 19.90
N LEU A 185 17.69 0.53 20.21
CA LEU A 185 17.15 0.40 21.56
C LEU A 185 18.20 -0.07 22.57
N LYS A 186 19.03 -1.07 22.19
CA LYS A 186 20.12 -1.53 23.04
C LYS A 186 21.16 -0.45 23.33
N LEU A 187 21.51 0.38 22.35
CA LEU A 187 22.42 1.51 22.54
C LEU A 187 21.85 2.57 23.50
N LEU A 188 20.52 2.70 23.55
CA LEU A 188 19.82 3.55 24.51
C LEU A 188 19.66 2.90 25.90
N GLY A 189 20.22 1.71 26.11
CA GLY A 189 20.13 0.99 27.38
C GLY A 189 18.83 0.24 27.59
N VAL A 190 18.03 0.02 26.54
CA VAL A 190 16.80 -0.77 26.59
C VAL A 190 17.11 -2.23 26.27
N GLU A 191 16.86 -3.14 27.21
CA GLU A 191 16.92 -4.58 26.97
C GLU A 191 15.73 -4.99 26.10
N VAL A 192 16.01 -5.55 24.92
CA VAL A 192 14.98 -6.00 23.98
C VAL A 192 14.92 -7.52 23.96
N VAL A 193 13.70 -8.06 23.87
CA VAL A 193 13.44 -9.47 23.57
C VAL A 193 12.42 -9.58 22.44
N LEU A 194 12.51 -10.64 21.65
CA LEU A 194 11.53 -10.95 20.60
C LEU A 194 10.65 -12.12 21.03
N ALA A 195 9.37 -12.07 20.73
CA ALA A 195 8.40 -13.13 21.01
C ALA A 195 7.50 -13.40 19.80
N GLY A 196 7.01 -14.63 19.67
CA GLY A 196 6.03 -14.97 18.63
C GLY A 196 6.60 -15.00 17.21
N ILE A 197 7.91 -15.26 17.06
CA ILE A 197 8.53 -15.37 15.73
C ILE A 197 8.00 -16.63 15.02
N ARG A 198 7.42 -16.46 13.83
CA ARG A 198 7.00 -17.57 12.98
C ARG A 198 8.20 -18.22 12.25
N PRO A 199 8.17 -19.54 11.97
CA PRO A 199 9.22 -20.22 11.23
C PRO A 199 9.53 -19.60 9.85
N SER A 200 8.51 -19.09 9.15
CA SER A 200 8.68 -18.39 7.87
C SER A 200 9.62 -17.18 7.98
N PHE A 201 9.50 -16.39 9.05
CA PHE A 201 10.39 -15.26 9.30
C PHE A 201 11.82 -15.70 9.63
N VAL A 202 12.00 -16.78 10.39
CA VAL A 202 13.33 -17.33 10.70
C VAL A 202 14.09 -17.68 9.41
N LEU A 203 13.40 -18.27 8.44
CA LEU A 203 13.98 -18.59 7.14
C LEU A 203 14.41 -17.33 6.38
N GLN A 204 13.61 -16.26 6.41
CA GLN A 204 13.96 -14.99 5.76
C GLN A 204 15.19 -14.34 6.41
N VAL A 205 15.24 -14.27 7.75
CA VAL A 205 16.37 -13.72 8.50
C VAL A 205 17.65 -14.48 8.19
N THR A 206 17.57 -15.81 8.14
CA THR A 206 18.71 -16.68 7.83
C THR A 206 19.19 -16.47 6.39
N ARG A 207 18.28 -16.36 5.42
CA ARG A 207 18.61 -16.05 4.02
C ARG A 207 19.25 -14.67 3.85
N ALA A 208 18.83 -13.68 4.65
CA ALA A 208 19.40 -12.34 4.67
C ALA A 208 20.78 -12.27 5.37
N GLY A 209 21.27 -13.37 5.96
CA GLY A 209 22.54 -13.40 6.67
C GLY A 209 22.55 -12.65 8.01
N ILE A 210 21.37 -12.28 8.52
CA ILE A 210 21.21 -11.52 9.76
C ILE A 210 21.20 -12.45 10.96
N ARG A 211 21.80 -12.00 12.07
CA ARG A 211 21.91 -12.76 13.31
C ARG A 211 21.50 -11.92 14.50
N PHE A 212 20.43 -12.31 15.18
CA PHE A 212 19.94 -11.67 16.41
C PHE A 212 20.67 -12.15 17.67
N ASN A 213 22.00 -12.29 17.62
CA ASN A 213 22.77 -12.85 18.74
C ASN A 213 22.72 -11.99 20.01
N HIS A 214 22.43 -10.70 19.88
CA HIS A 214 22.29 -9.76 21.00
C HIS A 214 20.89 -9.70 21.59
N VAL A 215 19.93 -10.45 21.05
CA VAL A 215 18.52 -10.40 21.43
C VAL A 215 18.04 -11.79 21.82
N ARG A 216 17.37 -11.91 22.96
CA ARG A 216 16.74 -13.16 23.36
C ARG A 216 15.42 -13.34 22.61
N THR A 217 15.13 -14.58 22.23
CA THR A 217 13.88 -14.94 21.54
C THR A 217 13.07 -15.89 22.41
N PHE A 218 11.74 -15.77 22.33
CA PHE A 218 10.77 -16.57 23.07
C PHE A 218 9.65 -17.03 22.16
N LEU A 219 9.00 -18.13 22.53
CA LEU A 219 7.89 -18.68 21.75
C LEU A 219 6.69 -17.71 21.72
N ASP A 220 6.37 -17.13 22.87
CA ASP A 220 5.18 -16.32 23.10
C ASP A 220 5.45 -15.20 24.11
N LEU A 221 4.42 -14.39 24.36
CA LEU A 221 4.47 -13.30 25.33
C LEU A 221 4.57 -13.77 26.77
N GLU A 222 4.01 -14.93 27.11
CA GLU A 222 4.05 -15.45 28.47
C GLU A 222 5.50 -15.73 28.89
N GLN A 223 6.27 -16.39 28.02
CA GLN A 223 7.70 -16.63 28.27
C GLN A 223 8.52 -15.34 28.32
N ALA A 224 8.25 -14.40 27.41
CA ALA A 224 8.97 -13.12 27.36
C ALA A 224 8.69 -12.26 28.60
N THR A 225 7.42 -12.17 29.02
CA THR A 225 7.01 -11.44 30.24
C THR A 225 7.62 -12.09 31.48
N ALA A 226 7.62 -13.42 31.59
CA ALA A 226 8.22 -14.14 32.71
C ALA A 226 9.75 -13.93 32.82
N TYR A 227 10.44 -13.74 31.68
CA TYR A 227 11.86 -13.39 31.67
C TYR A 227 12.09 -11.93 32.09
N LEU A 228 11.32 -10.99 31.55
CA LEU A 228 11.51 -9.56 31.81
C LEU A 228 11.06 -9.10 33.20
N SER A 229 10.15 -9.85 33.82
CA SER A 229 9.64 -9.58 35.17
C SER A 229 10.59 -10.01 36.30
N LYS A 230 11.70 -10.69 35.96
CA LYS A 230 12.79 -11.00 36.88
C LYS A 230 13.78 -9.84 36.96
#